data_AF-A0A957GPJ3-F1
#
_entry.id   AF-A0A957GPJ3-F1
#
_cell.length_a   1.000
_cell.length_b   1.000
_cell.length_c   1.000
_cell.angle_alpha   90.00
_cell.angle_beta   90.00
_cell.angle_gamma   90.00
#
_symmetry.space_group_name_H-M   'P 1'
#
loop_
_entity.id
_entity.type
_entity.pdbx_description
1 polymer ?
#
loop_
_entity_poly.entity_id
_entity_poly.type
_entity_poly.pdbx_seq_one_letter_code
_entity_poly.pdbx_strand_id
1 'polypeptide(L)'
;YHLVPWTLEQADQLIAMLEVYADDLLKGQAGYHDSGIRYIIEAQSEALYRFPGVSNAHWAWDLAYNLAQMGSEQASDAYAAIIIGALNTHEANPETLQAWFAAHETNIQLNISPMNPLPNVRSSFFLELTDHGFSGSYFWLVETGGTYQIYPLKSDWDFGFVDEAGLRFSLQDVTGDSIAEALTTHLHILGTYDNLLRDFDVFDLSQIPPKRLTFVPSQPLNQHAFETVLQQGNTPILRFEEPVKDSVCPATFAKKDYKWNGNALELFQQEFLTIDALSNQPEPQYQCINAILYRLLESAKRGEPSARQTLAEFIPVYPFSSFTYRGEPYPPDIKDEMYYQLAIWHAFAGEKLLAQERMAAIVANPAVPDSQWIARAQTFLQAYQDDADLVTICAKANACYPFLELPQLHQLATQSTLDTTSAYLQQAGMPVVASGNFDLGGGLPPGEWLLVEDDGFDDWVNFWIITQTPLAAYQVTSIYSDISNPFVALFASPVANEHRFTLHNNNAQTHFLASWDESSEKWDFEEIDASCYNQKLGRLNGNLFAGTEPTQISADVQAWQREAAGCGTDCHLNWEGSYYLLGLAHELAGEKAEAVAAYLHLWQTYPNSPYALMAQAKLQPVP
;
A
#
# COMPACT_ATOMS: atom_id res chain seq x y z
N TYR A 1 -41.10 -13.67 -14.82
CA TYR A 1 -41.00 -12.26 -14.42
C TYR A 1 -40.73 -11.40 -15.65
N HIS A 2 -40.99 -10.10 -15.57
CA HIS A 2 -40.64 -9.11 -16.59
C HIS A 2 -40.10 -7.84 -15.92
N LEU A 3 -39.33 -7.04 -16.68
CA LEU A 3 -38.83 -5.75 -16.20
C LEU A 3 -39.95 -4.72 -16.12
N VAL A 4 -39.99 -3.97 -15.03
CA VAL A 4 -40.85 -2.79 -14.89
C VAL A 4 -40.07 -1.51 -15.20
N PRO A 5 -40.71 -0.47 -15.76
CA PRO A 5 -40.07 0.84 -15.87
C PRO A 5 -39.69 1.34 -14.47
N TRP A 6 -38.45 1.76 -14.29
CA TRP A 6 -37.99 2.40 -13.05
C TRP A 6 -38.23 3.91 -13.16
N THR A 7 -39.15 4.45 -12.35
CA THR A 7 -39.54 5.86 -12.34
C THR A 7 -38.75 6.66 -11.31
N LEU A 8 -38.81 8.00 -11.39
CA LEU A 8 -38.21 8.89 -10.38
C LEU A 8 -38.68 8.55 -8.96
N GLU A 9 -40.00 8.39 -8.77
CA GLU A 9 -40.58 8.05 -7.46
C GLU A 9 -40.09 6.69 -6.94
N GLN A 10 -39.89 5.71 -7.82
CA GLN A 10 -39.34 4.41 -7.43
C GLN A 10 -37.85 4.47 -7.12
N ALA A 11 -37.09 5.34 -7.79
CA ALA A 11 -35.69 5.57 -7.46
C ALA A 11 -35.56 6.25 -6.10
N ASP A 12 -36.34 7.31 -5.83
CA ASP A 12 -36.41 7.99 -4.53
C ASP A 12 -36.76 7.00 -3.41
N GLN A 13 -37.80 6.19 -3.60
CA GLN A 13 -38.23 5.20 -2.60
C GLN A 13 -37.16 4.14 -2.34
N LEU A 14 -36.48 3.65 -3.38
CA LEU A 14 -35.42 2.65 -3.22
C LEU A 14 -34.21 3.23 -2.49
N ILE A 15 -33.75 4.42 -2.87
CA ILE A 15 -32.62 5.11 -2.23
C ILE A 15 -32.92 5.35 -0.76
N ALA A 16 -34.09 5.90 -0.43
CA ALA A 16 -34.50 6.12 0.96
C ALA A 16 -34.58 4.82 1.78
N MET A 17 -34.98 3.69 1.17
CA MET A 17 -34.96 2.39 1.85
C MET A 17 -33.54 1.90 2.13
N LEU A 18 -32.61 2.12 1.20
CA LEU A 18 -31.20 1.75 1.37
C LEU A 18 -30.50 2.64 2.41
N GLU A 19 -30.84 3.92 2.49
CA GLU A 19 -30.37 4.84 3.54
C GLU A 19 -30.79 4.37 4.93
N VAL A 20 -32.07 4.04 5.12
CA VAL A 20 -32.57 3.48 6.40
C VAL A 20 -31.86 2.17 6.74
N TYR A 21 -31.62 1.31 5.74
CA TYR A 21 -30.89 0.06 5.93
C TYR A 21 -29.44 0.31 6.39
N ALA A 22 -28.73 1.26 5.76
CA ALA A 22 -27.38 1.63 6.16
C ALA A 22 -27.36 2.19 7.60
N ASP A 23 -28.27 3.13 7.93
CA ASP A 23 -28.41 3.70 9.27
C ASP A 23 -28.65 2.66 10.37
N ASP A 24 -29.43 1.62 10.07
CA ASP A 24 -29.72 0.54 11.02
C ASP A 24 -28.52 -0.41 11.20
N LEU A 25 -27.71 -0.64 10.15
CA LEU A 25 -26.42 -1.33 10.27
C LEU A 25 -25.42 -0.52 11.11
N LEU A 26 -25.37 0.80 10.88
CA LEU A 26 -24.45 1.73 11.55
C LEU A 26 -24.65 1.78 13.07
N LYS A 27 -25.89 1.64 13.55
CA LYS A 27 -26.19 1.62 15.00
C LYS A 27 -25.76 0.30 15.69
N GLY A 28 -25.51 -0.76 14.92
CA GLY A 28 -25.26 -2.11 15.43
C GLY A 28 -23.79 -2.54 15.47
N GLN A 29 -22.95 -2.09 14.53
CA GLN A 29 -21.55 -2.53 14.40
C GLN A 29 -20.64 -1.42 13.85
N ALA A 30 -19.85 -0.79 14.72
CA ALA A 30 -18.93 0.32 14.45
C ALA A 30 -17.69 -0.04 13.57
N GLY A 31 -17.82 -1.00 12.66
CA GLY A 31 -16.78 -1.39 11.70
C GLY A 31 -17.32 -1.86 10.35
N TYR A 32 -18.64 -1.78 10.14
CA TYR A 32 -19.33 -2.13 8.89
C TYR A 32 -19.80 -0.89 8.10
N HIS A 33 -19.24 0.29 8.42
CA HIS A 33 -19.61 1.59 7.84
C HIS A 33 -19.68 1.54 6.30
N ASP A 34 -18.69 0.94 5.65
CA ASP A 34 -18.55 0.96 4.19
C ASP A 34 -19.57 0.11 3.45
N SER A 35 -20.05 -0.98 4.07
CA SER A 35 -20.85 -1.99 3.38
C SER A 35 -22.24 -1.47 3.01
N GLY A 36 -22.90 -0.70 3.89
CA GLY A 36 -24.24 -0.15 3.66
C GLY A 36 -24.24 0.99 2.64
N ILE A 37 -23.26 1.90 2.75
CA ILE A 37 -23.16 3.11 1.91
C ILE A 37 -22.95 2.73 0.44
N ARG A 38 -22.23 1.64 0.18
CA ARG A 38 -21.97 1.17 -1.18
C ARG A 38 -23.24 0.91 -2.01
N TYR A 39 -24.29 0.33 -1.41
CA TYR A 39 -25.54 0.08 -2.12
C TYR A 39 -26.27 1.38 -2.46
N ILE A 40 -26.17 2.38 -1.59
CA ILE A 40 -26.75 3.72 -1.78
C ILE A 40 -26.06 4.41 -2.95
N ILE A 41 -24.72 4.39 -2.99
CA ILE A 41 -23.92 4.95 -4.10
C ILE A 41 -24.32 4.34 -5.44
N GLU A 42 -24.47 3.01 -5.50
CA GLU A 42 -24.85 2.35 -6.75
C GLU A 42 -26.27 2.72 -7.19
N ALA A 43 -27.22 2.83 -6.26
CA ALA A 43 -28.59 3.27 -6.56
C ALA A 43 -28.63 4.75 -7.01
N GLN A 44 -27.89 5.63 -6.35
CA GLN A 44 -27.80 7.06 -6.70
C GLN A 44 -27.11 7.27 -8.05
N SER A 45 -26.04 6.52 -8.33
CA SER A 45 -25.35 6.54 -9.63
C SER A 45 -26.28 6.10 -10.75
N GLU A 46 -27.05 5.03 -10.53
CA GLU A 46 -28.02 4.56 -11.52
C GLU A 46 -29.16 5.57 -11.75
N ALA A 47 -29.65 6.21 -10.68
CA ALA A 47 -30.69 7.22 -10.76
C ALA A 47 -30.20 8.45 -11.57
N LEU A 48 -29.00 8.95 -11.30
CA LEU A 48 -28.41 10.06 -12.05
C LEU A 48 -28.18 9.71 -13.52
N TYR A 49 -27.74 8.47 -13.80
CA TYR A 49 -27.55 7.99 -15.17
C TYR A 49 -28.86 7.96 -15.96
N ARG A 50 -29.96 7.50 -15.35
CA ARG A 50 -31.26 7.38 -16.03
C ARG A 50 -32.04 8.68 -16.13
N PHE A 51 -31.79 9.62 -15.23
CA PHE A 51 -32.55 10.87 -15.13
C PHE A 51 -31.65 12.12 -15.26
N PRO A 52 -30.92 12.29 -16.39
CA PRO A 52 -29.83 13.28 -16.54
C PRO A 52 -30.28 14.76 -16.63
N GLY A 53 -31.47 15.12 -16.16
CA GLY A 53 -32.02 16.49 -16.25
C GLY A 53 -32.87 16.93 -15.07
N VAL A 54 -32.88 16.16 -13.97
CA VAL A 54 -33.60 16.53 -12.76
C VAL A 54 -32.74 17.54 -12.00
N SER A 55 -33.00 18.83 -12.23
CA SER A 55 -32.23 19.99 -11.74
C SER A 55 -32.24 20.20 -10.21
N ASN A 56 -32.79 19.25 -9.44
CA ASN A 56 -32.88 19.23 -7.97
C ASN A 56 -32.53 17.83 -7.42
N ALA A 57 -31.68 17.06 -8.12
CA ALA A 57 -31.31 15.75 -7.64
C ALA A 57 -30.38 15.90 -6.42
N HIS A 58 -30.98 16.00 -5.23
CA HIS A 58 -30.33 15.73 -3.95
C HIS A 58 -29.39 14.52 -4.08
N TRP A 59 -29.76 13.50 -4.88
CA TRP A 59 -28.91 12.38 -5.27
C TRP A 59 -27.49 12.73 -5.74
N ALA A 60 -27.26 13.86 -6.43
CA ALA A 60 -25.90 14.25 -6.83
C ALA A 60 -25.07 14.69 -5.62
N TRP A 61 -25.67 15.48 -4.72
CA TRP A 61 -25.07 15.89 -3.46
C TRP A 61 -24.88 14.69 -2.53
N ASP A 62 -25.92 13.86 -2.38
CA ASP A 62 -25.88 12.66 -1.56
C ASP A 62 -24.87 11.65 -2.12
N LEU A 63 -24.76 11.49 -3.43
CA LEU A 63 -23.74 10.65 -4.06
C LEU A 63 -22.34 11.18 -3.77
N ALA A 64 -22.10 12.48 -3.96
CA ALA A 64 -20.81 13.09 -3.67
C ALA A 64 -20.41 12.88 -2.21
N TYR A 65 -21.36 13.08 -1.29
CA TYR A 65 -21.16 12.88 0.14
C TYR A 65 -20.97 11.40 0.52
N ASN A 66 -21.76 10.48 -0.03
CA ASN A 66 -21.63 9.05 0.25
C ASN A 66 -20.31 8.48 -0.31
N LEU A 67 -19.90 8.92 -1.51
CA LEU A 67 -18.57 8.62 -2.06
C LEU A 67 -17.48 9.13 -1.12
N ALA A 68 -17.67 10.32 -0.55
CA ALA A 68 -16.76 10.90 0.41
C ALA A 68 -16.71 10.03 1.68
N GLN A 69 -17.84 9.66 2.27
CA GLN A 69 -17.88 8.77 3.44
C GLN A 69 -17.17 7.43 3.22
N MET A 70 -17.11 6.95 1.97
CA MET A 70 -16.41 5.72 1.59
C MET A 70 -14.92 5.91 1.27
N GLY A 71 -14.34 7.10 1.43
CA GLY A 71 -12.95 7.35 1.04
C GLY A 71 -12.70 7.32 -0.47
N SER A 72 -13.75 7.42 -1.29
CA SER A 72 -13.62 7.28 -2.75
C SER A 72 -13.05 8.56 -3.38
N GLU A 73 -11.99 8.42 -4.19
CA GLU A 73 -11.43 9.53 -4.98
C GLU A 73 -12.48 10.17 -5.92
N GLN A 74 -13.51 9.42 -6.32
CA GLN A 74 -14.60 9.91 -7.18
C GLN A 74 -15.45 11.00 -6.50
N ALA A 75 -15.44 11.11 -5.18
CA ALA A 75 -16.17 12.15 -4.47
C ALA A 75 -15.71 13.55 -4.90
N SER A 76 -14.41 13.72 -5.13
CA SER A 76 -13.85 15.00 -5.57
C SER A 76 -14.35 15.36 -6.96
N ASP A 77 -14.41 14.41 -7.89
CA ASP A 77 -14.97 14.62 -9.22
C ASP A 77 -16.47 14.94 -9.16
N ALA A 78 -17.21 14.30 -8.27
CA ALA A 78 -18.63 14.55 -8.08
C ALA A 78 -18.89 15.98 -7.55
N TYR A 79 -18.20 16.41 -6.50
CA TYR A 79 -18.30 17.78 -5.99
C TYR A 79 -17.80 18.81 -7.01
N ALA A 80 -16.72 18.50 -7.73
CA ALA A 80 -16.21 19.32 -8.81
C ALA A 80 -17.26 19.57 -9.90
N ALA A 81 -17.97 18.53 -10.33
CA ALA A 81 -19.03 18.63 -11.33
C ALA A 81 -20.20 19.51 -10.85
N ILE A 82 -20.61 19.35 -9.58
CA ILE A 82 -21.66 20.16 -8.96
C ILE A 82 -21.28 21.65 -8.93
N ILE A 83 -20.07 21.96 -8.45
CA ILE A 83 -19.55 23.34 -8.35
C ILE A 83 -19.39 23.98 -9.74
N ILE A 84 -18.79 23.26 -10.69
CA ILE A 84 -18.65 23.73 -12.08
C ILE A 84 -20.02 24.01 -12.70
N GLY A 85 -20.98 23.10 -12.49
CA GLY A 85 -22.34 23.21 -12.99
C GLY A 85 -22.95 24.55 -12.56
N ALA A 86 -22.97 24.80 -11.25
CA ALA A 86 -23.55 26.01 -10.68
C ALA A 86 -22.86 27.31 -11.12
N LEU A 87 -21.53 27.29 -11.26
CA LEU A 87 -20.76 28.44 -11.72
C LEU A 87 -21.05 28.76 -13.21
N ASN A 88 -21.12 27.73 -14.05
CA ASN A 88 -21.32 27.89 -15.49
C ASN A 88 -22.79 28.09 -15.90
N THR A 89 -23.76 27.69 -15.05
CA THR A 89 -25.18 28.01 -15.22
C THR A 89 -25.58 29.33 -14.54
N HIS A 90 -24.64 30.01 -13.87
CA HIS A 90 -24.85 31.24 -13.11
C HIS A 90 -25.81 31.10 -11.91
N GLU A 91 -25.99 29.89 -11.39
CA GLU A 91 -26.67 29.66 -10.10
C GLU A 91 -25.83 30.18 -8.92
N ALA A 92 -24.50 30.16 -9.07
CA ALA A 92 -23.53 30.75 -8.16
C ALA A 92 -22.43 31.52 -8.91
N ASN A 93 -21.66 32.32 -8.18
CA ASN A 93 -20.42 32.93 -8.64
C ASN A 93 -19.37 32.85 -7.50
N PRO A 94 -18.07 33.12 -7.73
CA PRO A 94 -17.05 32.95 -6.69
C PRO A 94 -17.32 33.70 -5.38
N GLU A 95 -18.03 34.84 -5.40
CA GLU A 95 -18.37 35.60 -4.19
C GLU A 95 -19.52 34.97 -3.41
N THR A 96 -20.45 34.29 -4.08
CA THR A 96 -21.63 33.66 -3.46
C THR A 96 -21.49 32.15 -3.30
N LEU A 97 -20.46 31.54 -3.88
CA LEU A 97 -20.31 30.09 -4.00
C LEU A 97 -20.29 29.39 -2.64
N GLN A 98 -19.58 29.95 -1.66
CA GLN A 98 -19.54 29.37 -0.31
C GLN A 98 -20.92 29.35 0.36
N ALA A 99 -21.69 30.44 0.25
CA ALA A 99 -23.04 30.52 0.81
C ALA A 99 -24.04 29.64 0.04
N TRP A 100 -23.88 29.53 -1.27
CA TRP A 100 -24.67 28.65 -2.12
C TRP A 100 -24.41 27.17 -1.79
N PHE A 101 -23.14 26.79 -1.59
CA PHE A 101 -22.75 25.43 -1.23
C PHE A 101 -23.35 25.04 0.12
N ALA A 102 -23.18 25.88 1.15
CA ALA A 102 -23.72 25.64 2.49
C ALA A 102 -25.26 25.56 2.57
N ALA A 103 -25.97 26.04 1.54
CA ALA A 103 -27.42 25.92 1.45
C ALA A 103 -27.89 24.55 0.92
N HIS A 104 -27.00 23.78 0.29
CA HIS A 104 -27.30 22.48 -0.32
C HIS A 104 -26.57 21.33 0.39
N GLU A 105 -25.35 21.58 0.87
CA GLU A 105 -24.51 20.62 1.59
C GLU A 105 -24.28 21.10 3.02
N THR A 106 -24.73 20.31 3.99
CA THR A 106 -24.65 20.66 5.42
C THR A 106 -23.53 19.94 6.15
N ASN A 107 -23.02 18.84 5.59
CA ASN A 107 -22.01 18.01 6.24
C ASN A 107 -20.59 18.48 5.88
N ILE A 108 -20.40 19.04 4.67
CA ILE A 108 -19.10 19.50 4.18
C ILE A 108 -19.06 21.03 4.10
N GLN A 109 -17.92 21.60 4.43
CA GLN A 109 -17.66 23.04 4.32
C GLN A 109 -16.82 23.33 3.08
N LEU A 110 -17.17 24.39 2.35
CA LEU A 110 -16.38 24.93 1.24
C LEU A 110 -15.69 26.23 1.68
N ASN A 111 -14.37 26.25 1.61
CA ASN A 111 -13.54 27.45 1.76
C ASN A 111 -12.96 27.87 0.41
N ILE A 112 -12.89 29.19 0.17
CA ILE A 112 -12.43 29.77 -1.09
C ILE A 112 -11.32 30.77 -0.79
N SER A 113 -10.14 30.57 -1.38
CA SER A 113 -9.01 31.49 -1.27
C SER A 113 -8.65 32.05 -2.65
N PRO A 114 -8.64 33.38 -2.85
CA PRO A 114 -8.27 33.96 -4.13
C PRO A 114 -6.78 33.77 -4.41
N MET A 115 -6.44 33.54 -5.69
CA MET A 115 -5.08 33.36 -6.16
C MET A 115 -4.73 34.39 -7.25
N ASN A 116 -3.43 34.62 -7.45
CA ASN A 116 -2.97 35.39 -8.60
C ASN A 116 -3.25 34.57 -9.88
N PRO A 117 -4.00 35.11 -10.86
CA PRO A 117 -4.27 34.38 -12.10
C PRO A 117 -3.04 34.32 -13.01
N LEU A 118 -2.91 33.23 -13.75
CA LEU A 118 -1.94 33.10 -14.83
C LEU A 118 -2.22 34.09 -15.96
N PRO A 119 -1.22 34.40 -16.83
CA PRO A 119 -1.48 35.12 -18.06
C PRO A 119 -2.58 34.44 -18.89
N ASN A 120 -3.58 35.21 -19.33
CA ASN A 120 -4.78 34.75 -20.07
C ASN A 120 -5.83 33.99 -19.24
N VAL A 121 -5.64 33.85 -17.93
CA VAL A 121 -6.68 33.43 -16.99
C VAL A 121 -7.33 34.68 -16.40
N ARG A 122 -8.66 34.70 -16.32
CA ARG A 122 -9.40 35.87 -15.82
C ARG A 122 -9.41 35.93 -14.29
N SER A 123 -9.66 34.79 -13.66
CA SER A 123 -9.68 34.63 -12.22
C SER A 123 -9.20 33.23 -11.82
N SER A 124 -8.61 33.11 -10.64
CA SER A 124 -8.01 31.89 -10.12
C SER A 124 -8.30 31.81 -8.62
N PHE A 125 -8.73 30.65 -8.15
CA PHE A 125 -9.08 30.40 -6.76
C PHE A 125 -8.62 29.02 -6.34
N PHE A 126 -8.27 28.90 -5.08
CA PHE A 126 -8.08 27.64 -4.40
C PHE A 126 -9.36 27.31 -3.62
N LEU A 127 -9.85 26.09 -3.78
CA LEU A 127 -11.02 25.59 -3.04
C LEU A 127 -10.59 24.46 -2.12
N GLU A 128 -11.07 24.52 -0.88
CA GLU A 128 -10.94 23.46 0.11
C GLU A 128 -12.34 23.00 0.49
N LEU A 129 -12.65 21.74 0.24
CA LEU A 129 -13.82 21.07 0.78
C LEU A 129 -13.37 20.27 1.99
N THR A 130 -14.04 20.40 3.13
CA THR A 130 -13.63 19.67 4.33
C THR A 130 -14.78 19.30 5.24
N ASP A 131 -14.70 18.11 5.84
CA ASP A 131 -15.48 17.73 7.01
C ASP A 131 -14.79 18.27 8.28
N HIS A 132 -15.25 19.42 8.75
CA HIS A 132 -14.76 20.06 9.97
C HIS A 132 -13.24 20.35 10.06
N GLY A 133 -12.51 20.33 8.94
CA GLY A 133 -11.07 20.63 8.87
C GLY A 133 -10.15 19.41 8.87
N PHE A 134 -10.70 18.18 8.88
CA PHE A 134 -9.93 16.96 9.08
C PHE A 134 -9.73 16.19 7.76
N SER A 135 -10.83 15.77 7.13
CA SER A 135 -10.84 15.12 5.81
C SER A 135 -11.42 16.07 4.75
N GLY A 136 -11.20 15.78 3.47
CA GLY A 136 -11.68 16.64 2.41
C GLY A 136 -10.99 16.51 1.05
N SER A 137 -11.05 17.58 0.27
CA SER A 137 -10.39 17.66 -1.02
C SER A 137 -9.98 19.09 -1.35
N TYR A 138 -8.85 19.20 -2.04
CA TYR A 138 -8.33 20.44 -2.57
C TYR A 138 -8.55 20.54 -4.08
N PHE A 139 -8.91 21.74 -4.53
CA PHE A 139 -9.16 22.02 -5.92
C PHE A 139 -8.53 23.34 -6.35
N TRP A 140 -8.14 23.39 -7.62
CA TRP A 140 -7.79 24.63 -8.29
C TRP A 140 -8.90 25.03 -9.27
N LEU A 141 -9.53 26.17 -9.02
CA LEU A 141 -10.59 26.75 -9.86
C LEU A 141 -10.01 27.88 -10.71
N VAL A 142 -10.22 27.80 -12.02
CA VAL A 142 -9.78 28.83 -12.98
C VAL A 142 -10.92 29.26 -13.89
N GLU A 143 -10.94 30.54 -14.24
CA GLU A 143 -11.87 31.11 -15.22
C GLU A 143 -11.13 31.46 -16.51
N THR A 144 -11.48 30.77 -17.60
CA THR A 144 -10.92 31.02 -18.94
C THR A 144 -12.04 31.30 -19.92
N GLY A 145 -11.97 32.43 -20.63
CA GLY A 145 -12.99 32.77 -21.64
C GLY A 145 -14.41 32.94 -21.10
N GLY A 146 -14.58 33.19 -19.79
CA GLY A 146 -15.88 33.28 -19.12
C GLY A 146 -16.48 31.93 -18.71
N THR A 147 -15.72 30.84 -18.84
CA THR A 147 -16.10 29.50 -18.35
C THR A 147 -15.17 29.10 -17.20
N TYR A 148 -15.76 28.52 -16.16
CA TYR A 148 -15.05 27.97 -15.02
C TYR A 148 -14.65 26.52 -15.27
N GLN A 149 -13.43 26.19 -14.86
CA GLN A 149 -12.88 24.84 -14.83
C GLN A 149 -12.28 24.59 -13.45
N ILE A 150 -12.44 23.38 -12.93
CA ILE A 150 -11.93 22.94 -11.65
C ILE A 150 -11.00 21.76 -11.88
N TYR A 151 -9.87 21.74 -11.18
CA TYR A 151 -8.90 20.68 -11.22
C TYR A 151 -8.75 20.12 -9.80
N PRO A 152 -9.25 18.92 -9.52
CA PRO A 152 -8.95 18.22 -8.27
C PRO A 152 -7.43 18.05 -8.14
N LEU A 153 -6.88 18.39 -6.98
CA LEU A 153 -5.45 18.30 -6.71
C LEU A 153 -5.17 17.05 -5.86
N LYS A 154 -5.66 17.05 -4.62
CA LYS A 154 -5.55 15.93 -3.68
C LYS A 154 -6.90 15.77 -3.01
N SER A 155 -7.35 14.53 -2.90
CA SER A 155 -8.52 14.13 -2.15
C SER A 155 -8.09 13.17 -1.07
N ASP A 156 -8.62 13.35 0.13
CA ASP A 156 -8.61 12.32 1.14
C ASP A 156 -9.89 12.39 1.95
N TRP A 157 -10.77 11.44 1.68
CA TRP A 157 -12.10 11.41 2.25
C TRP A 157 -12.17 10.37 3.37
N ASP A 158 -11.21 10.40 4.32
CA ASP A 158 -11.20 9.51 5.47
C ASP A 158 -12.09 10.05 6.61
N PHE A 159 -13.39 9.74 6.54
CA PHE A 159 -14.36 10.08 7.59
C PHE A 159 -14.24 9.07 8.73
N GLY A 160 -13.34 9.28 9.70
CA GLY A 160 -13.31 8.35 10.83
C GLY A 160 -12.29 8.52 11.94
N PHE A 161 -11.20 9.27 11.75
CA PHE A 161 -10.07 9.14 12.67
C PHE A 161 -9.42 10.47 13.11
N VAL A 162 -9.51 10.70 14.43
CA VAL A 162 -8.73 11.60 15.32
C VAL A 162 -8.64 13.09 14.96
N ASP A 163 -8.90 13.94 15.97
CA ASP A 163 -8.86 15.42 15.99
C ASP A 163 -7.52 16.08 15.55
N GLU A 164 -6.55 15.33 15.02
CA GLU A 164 -5.23 15.81 14.59
C GLU A 164 -4.84 15.41 13.14
N ALA A 165 -5.59 14.49 12.52
CA ALA A 165 -5.47 14.09 11.12
C ALA A 165 -6.16 15.14 10.24
N GLY A 166 -5.42 15.77 9.34
CA GLY A 166 -5.86 17.01 8.72
C GLY A 166 -5.21 17.26 7.38
N LEU A 167 -6.02 17.72 6.43
CA LEU A 167 -5.54 18.36 5.22
C LEU A 167 -4.87 19.69 5.56
N ARG A 168 -3.67 19.91 5.02
CA ARG A 168 -2.98 21.19 5.08
C ARG A 168 -2.57 21.61 3.69
N PHE A 169 -2.54 22.92 3.49
CA PHE A 169 -2.19 23.51 2.22
C PHE A 169 -1.28 24.73 2.42
N SER A 170 -0.35 24.93 1.50
CA SER A 170 0.37 26.19 1.34
C SER A 170 0.68 26.49 -0.13
N LEU A 171 0.72 27.78 -0.46
CA LEU A 171 1.18 28.29 -1.75
C LEU A 171 2.60 28.82 -1.61
N GLN A 172 3.58 28.17 -2.24
CA GLN A 172 4.98 28.57 -2.16
C GLN A 172 5.67 28.35 -3.51
N ASP A 173 6.56 29.27 -3.88
CA ASP A 173 7.41 29.14 -5.07
C ASP A 173 8.57 28.18 -4.76
N VAL A 174 8.39 26.93 -5.17
CA VAL A 174 9.30 25.78 -5.02
C VAL A 174 10.14 25.59 -6.28
N THR A 175 9.66 26.02 -7.46
CA THR A 175 10.39 25.86 -8.73
C THR A 175 11.31 27.04 -9.06
N GLY A 176 11.09 28.20 -8.43
CA GLY A 176 11.84 29.43 -8.61
C GLY A 176 11.39 30.26 -9.82
N ASP A 177 10.21 29.99 -10.37
CA ASP A 177 9.68 30.67 -11.56
C ASP A 177 8.78 31.87 -11.24
N SER A 178 8.66 32.24 -9.95
CA SER A 178 7.79 33.30 -9.42
C SER A 178 6.30 33.01 -9.51
N ILE A 179 5.90 31.77 -9.83
CA ILE A 179 4.55 31.25 -9.69
C ILE A 179 4.57 30.31 -8.48
N ALA A 180 3.57 30.42 -7.62
CA ALA A 180 3.49 29.55 -6.45
C ALA A 180 2.97 28.16 -6.84
N GLU A 181 3.67 27.12 -6.41
CA GLU A 181 3.15 25.75 -6.40
C GLU A 181 2.15 25.56 -5.26
N ALA A 182 1.21 24.63 -5.47
CA ALA A 182 0.33 24.11 -4.42
C ALA A 182 1.02 22.96 -3.69
N LEU A 183 1.37 23.16 -2.43
CA LEU A 183 1.87 22.12 -1.54
C LEU A 183 0.69 21.64 -0.70
N THR A 184 0.27 20.40 -0.92
CA THR A 184 -0.76 19.75 -0.12
C THR A 184 -0.11 18.70 0.77
N THR A 185 -0.40 18.79 2.06
CA THR A 185 0.08 17.86 3.06
C THR A 185 -1.13 17.16 3.65
N HIS A 186 -1.07 15.85 3.78
CA HIS A 186 -2.21 15.07 4.20
C HIS A 186 -1.79 14.08 5.29
N LEU A 187 -2.43 14.13 6.45
CA LEU A 187 -2.19 13.21 7.56
C LEU A 187 -3.35 12.21 7.67
N HIS A 188 -3.12 10.91 7.42
CA HIS A 188 -4.11 9.83 7.49
C HIS A 188 -3.59 8.62 8.26
N ILE A 189 -4.46 7.66 8.57
CA ILE A 189 -4.06 6.37 9.15
C ILE A 189 -4.25 5.27 8.09
N LEU A 190 -3.22 4.48 7.80
CA LEU A 190 -3.41 3.28 6.97
C LEU A 190 -3.89 2.12 7.84
N GLY A 191 -5.17 1.74 7.71
CA GLY A 191 -5.74 0.53 8.32
C GLY A 191 -6.05 0.65 9.82
N THR A 192 -5.95 -0.46 10.56
CA THR A 192 -6.49 -0.63 11.92
C THR A 192 -5.55 -0.28 13.09
N TYR A 193 -4.44 0.44 12.86
CA TYR A 193 -3.47 0.75 13.92
C TYR A 193 -2.97 2.19 13.89
N ASP A 194 -2.62 2.72 15.07
CA ASP A 194 -2.26 4.10 15.50
C ASP A 194 -1.16 4.87 14.70
N ASN A 195 -0.93 4.55 13.43
CA ASN A 195 0.12 5.12 12.61
C ASN A 195 -0.42 6.23 11.69
N LEU A 196 -0.40 7.47 12.18
CA LEU A 196 -0.61 8.66 11.35
C LEU A 196 0.53 8.78 10.33
N LEU A 197 0.22 8.62 9.05
CA LEU A 197 1.10 8.80 7.90
C LEU A 197 0.86 10.15 7.26
N ARG A 198 1.96 10.81 6.86
CA ARG A 198 1.90 12.09 6.18
C ARG A 198 2.33 11.95 4.72
N ASP A 199 1.40 12.26 3.83
CA ASP A 199 1.60 12.42 2.39
C ASP A 199 1.92 13.86 2.04
N PHE A 200 2.73 14.03 1.01
CA PHE A 200 3.04 15.33 0.44
C PHE A 200 2.93 15.28 -1.06
N ASP A 201 2.22 16.26 -1.60
CA ASP A 201 2.09 16.47 -3.02
C ASP A 201 2.37 17.93 -3.36
N VAL A 202 3.13 18.12 -4.45
CA VAL A 202 3.46 19.45 -4.98
C VAL A 202 2.89 19.53 -6.38
N PHE A 203 2.03 20.51 -6.61
CA PHE A 203 1.41 20.76 -7.92
C PHE A 203 1.94 22.05 -8.50
N ASP A 204 2.54 21.94 -9.68
CA ASP A 204 2.89 23.06 -10.55
C ASP A 204 1.62 23.67 -11.14
N LEU A 205 1.38 24.92 -10.76
CA LEU A 205 0.24 25.73 -11.17
C LEU A 205 0.60 26.74 -12.27
N SER A 206 1.79 26.65 -12.86
CA SER A 206 2.22 27.51 -13.98
C SER A 206 1.52 27.18 -15.31
N GLN A 207 0.84 26.03 -15.36
CA GLN A 207 0.16 25.50 -16.53
C GLN A 207 -1.21 24.93 -16.18
N ILE A 208 -2.07 24.82 -17.20
CA ILE A 208 -3.41 24.25 -17.12
C ILE A 208 -3.47 23.06 -18.09
N PRO A 209 -3.79 21.82 -17.65
CA PRO A 209 -4.06 21.40 -16.26
C PRO A 209 -2.82 21.46 -15.35
N PRO A 210 -2.98 21.50 -14.02
CA PRO A 210 -1.86 21.51 -13.10
C PRO A 210 -1.06 20.21 -13.20
N LYS A 211 0.26 20.28 -12.98
CA LYS A 211 1.16 19.12 -13.07
C LYS A 211 1.64 18.73 -11.67
N ARG A 212 1.37 17.50 -11.24
CA ARG A 212 1.99 16.93 -10.04
C ARG A 212 3.49 16.75 -10.29
N LEU A 213 4.32 17.38 -9.45
CA LEU A 213 5.76 17.25 -9.50
C LEU A 213 6.19 15.93 -8.86
N THR A 214 7.24 15.32 -9.41
CA THR A 214 7.79 14.06 -8.92
C THR A 214 9.04 14.30 -8.09
N PHE A 215 9.31 13.41 -7.13
CA PHE A 215 10.52 13.41 -6.31
C PHE A 215 11.50 12.36 -6.80
N VAL A 216 12.80 12.69 -6.75
CA VAL A 216 13.90 11.76 -7.06
C VAL A 216 14.93 11.78 -5.91
N PRO A 217 15.11 10.69 -5.14
CA PRO A 217 14.31 9.46 -5.19
C PRO A 217 12.85 9.71 -4.80
N SER A 218 11.96 8.76 -5.13
CA SER A 218 10.57 8.80 -4.66
C SER A 218 10.56 8.90 -3.13
N GLN A 219 9.79 9.84 -2.59
CA GLN A 219 9.71 10.06 -1.15
C GLN A 219 9.19 8.81 -0.43
N PRO A 220 9.80 8.39 0.69
CA PRO A 220 9.17 7.44 1.58
C PRO A 220 8.03 8.12 2.36
N LEU A 221 6.85 7.52 2.38
CA LEU A 221 5.74 7.86 3.28
C LEU A 221 6.27 7.90 4.72
N ASN A 222 6.12 9.00 5.46
CA ASN A 222 6.68 9.14 6.81
C ASN A 222 5.70 9.76 7.79
N GLN A 223 5.69 9.25 9.02
CA GLN A 223 4.63 9.49 10.01
C GLN A 223 4.61 10.91 10.59
N HIS A 224 5.73 11.65 10.55
CA HIS A 224 5.80 12.99 11.15
C HIS A 224 6.77 13.94 10.43
N ALA A 225 6.84 13.87 9.10
CA ALA A 225 7.68 14.81 8.37
C ALA A 225 7.11 16.24 8.47
N PHE A 226 7.98 17.24 8.56
CA PHE A 226 7.62 18.65 8.44
C PHE A 226 8.27 19.23 7.19
N GLU A 227 7.48 19.98 6.43
CA GLU A 227 7.93 20.68 5.24
C GLU A 227 8.25 22.15 5.53
N THR A 228 9.30 22.67 4.91
CA THR A 228 9.57 24.11 4.89
C THR A 228 10.25 24.47 3.58
N VAL A 229 9.80 25.54 2.92
CA VAL A 229 10.52 26.12 1.79
C VAL A 229 11.52 27.16 2.32
N LEU A 230 12.79 26.91 2.07
CA LEU A 230 13.91 27.78 2.44
C LEU A 230 14.42 28.49 1.20
N GLN A 231 14.85 29.75 1.37
CA GLN A 231 15.53 30.50 0.31
C GLN A 231 17.04 30.38 0.49
N GLN A 232 17.72 29.67 -0.42
CA GLN A 232 19.18 29.63 -0.47
C GLN A 232 19.69 30.47 -1.64
N GLY A 233 19.86 31.77 -1.40
CA GLY A 233 20.12 32.73 -2.47
C GLY A 233 18.85 33.02 -3.26
N ASN A 234 18.88 32.80 -4.58
CA ASN A 234 17.71 32.91 -5.47
C ASN A 234 17.08 31.54 -5.79
N THR A 235 17.54 30.46 -5.15
CA THR A 235 17.03 29.11 -5.43
C THR A 235 16.21 28.65 -4.23
N PRO A 236 14.90 28.37 -4.43
CA PRO A 236 14.09 27.75 -3.39
C PRO A 236 14.57 26.31 -3.12
N ILE A 237 14.48 25.92 -1.85
CA ILE A 237 14.79 24.57 -1.37
C ILE A 237 13.60 24.08 -0.59
N LEU A 238 13.04 22.95 -0.98
CA LEU A 238 12.03 22.26 -0.20
C LEU A 238 12.73 21.32 0.78
N ARG A 239 12.68 21.65 2.06
CA ARG A 239 13.24 20.84 3.15
C ARG A 239 12.15 20.00 3.78
N PHE A 240 12.43 18.71 3.94
CA PHE A 240 11.70 17.81 4.82
C PHE A 240 12.54 17.51 6.05
N GLU A 241 11.94 17.68 7.22
CA GLU A 241 12.49 17.23 8.49
C GLU A 241 11.66 16.03 8.95
N GLU A 242 12.22 14.83 8.81
CA GLU A 242 11.53 13.57 9.09
C GLU A 242 12.14 12.94 10.34
N PRO A 243 11.36 12.50 11.34
CA PRO A 243 11.91 11.58 12.31
C PRO A 243 12.26 10.27 11.60
N VAL A 244 13.37 9.67 11.99
CA VAL A 244 13.73 8.33 11.52
C VAL A 244 12.63 7.37 11.98
N LYS A 245 11.88 6.83 11.01
CA LYS A 245 10.61 6.11 11.17
C LYS A 245 10.70 4.97 12.22
N ASP A 246 9.65 4.76 12.99
CA ASP A 246 9.43 3.73 14.04
C ASP A 246 10.05 3.94 15.44
N SER A 247 9.17 4.31 16.37
CA SER A 247 9.21 4.09 17.82
C SER A 247 9.96 5.10 18.72
N VAL A 248 9.24 5.61 19.73
CA VAL A 248 9.68 6.14 21.06
C VAL A 248 10.61 7.38 21.10
N CYS A 249 11.03 7.93 19.96
CA CYS A 249 12.30 8.66 19.92
C CYS A 249 12.24 10.06 19.31
N PRO A 250 12.03 11.10 20.13
CA PRO A 250 11.79 12.46 19.64
C PRO A 250 13.04 13.21 19.11
N ALA A 251 14.24 12.61 19.09
CA ALA A 251 15.50 13.36 18.95
C ALA A 251 16.31 13.11 17.66
N THR A 252 15.92 12.19 16.77
CA THR A 252 16.63 11.94 15.51
C THR A 252 15.78 12.32 14.30
N PHE A 253 16.08 13.48 13.72
CA PHE A 253 15.53 13.91 12.44
C PHE A 253 16.54 13.67 11.32
N ALA A 254 16.07 13.10 10.22
CA ALA A 254 16.71 13.22 8.92
C ALA A 254 16.22 14.52 8.27
N LYS A 255 17.16 15.34 7.81
CA LYS A 255 16.87 16.50 6.98
C LYS A 255 17.13 16.13 5.54
N LYS A 256 16.12 16.30 4.69
CA LYS A 256 16.21 16.07 3.25
C LYS A 256 15.87 17.34 2.51
N ASP A 257 16.82 17.87 1.76
CA ASP A 257 16.67 19.08 0.96
C ASP A 257 16.53 18.71 -0.51
N TYR A 258 15.43 19.14 -1.11
CA TYR A 258 15.12 18.94 -2.51
C TYR A 258 15.23 20.25 -3.28
N LYS A 259 15.77 20.16 -4.50
CA LYS A 259 15.84 21.27 -5.45
C LYS A 259 15.16 20.88 -6.75
N TRP A 260 14.42 21.82 -7.32
CA TRP A 260 13.89 21.65 -8.66
C TRP A 260 15.02 21.68 -9.70
N ASN A 261 15.12 20.62 -10.51
CA ASN A 261 16.13 20.51 -11.57
C ASN A 261 15.58 20.79 -12.98
N GLY A 262 14.31 21.21 -13.09
CA GLY A 262 13.61 21.39 -14.37
C GLY A 262 12.71 20.22 -14.78
N ASN A 263 12.84 19.06 -14.12
CA ASN A 263 12.01 17.88 -14.38
C ASN A 263 11.40 17.26 -13.11
N ALA A 264 12.18 17.18 -12.03
CA ALA A 264 11.78 16.63 -10.75
C ALA A 264 12.37 17.44 -9.58
N LEU A 265 11.80 17.24 -8.39
CA LEU A 265 12.39 17.66 -7.13
C LEU A 265 13.45 16.62 -6.75
N GLU A 266 14.72 16.95 -7.00
CA GLU A 266 15.85 16.06 -6.80
C GLU A 266 16.48 16.29 -5.42
N LEU A 267 16.71 15.20 -4.68
CA LEU A 267 17.39 15.22 -3.40
C LEU A 267 18.81 15.74 -3.60
N PHE A 268 19.05 16.95 -3.10
CA PHE A 268 20.32 17.65 -3.23
C PHE A 268 21.21 17.45 -2.00
N GLN A 269 20.62 17.34 -0.82
CA GLN A 269 21.35 17.13 0.42
C GLN A 269 20.51 16.32 1.40
N GLN A 270 21.16 15.37 2.07
CA GLN A 270 20.58 14.62 3.19
C GLN A 270 21.54 14.68 4.37
N GLU A 271 21.02 15.08 5.53
CA GLU A 271 21.76 15.14 6.78
C GLU A 271 21.03 14.31 7.83
N PHE A 272 21.77 13.42 8.49
CA PHE A 272 21.33 12.79 9.72
C PHE A 272 21.95 13.58 10.87
N LEU A 273 21.15 13.99 11.86
CA LEU A 273 21.71 14.60 13.07
C LEU A 273 22.70 13.61 13.74
N THR A 274 23.90 14.11 14.07
CA THR A 274 25.08 13.31 14.48
C THR A 274 24.99 12.68 15.88
N ILE A 275 25.69 11.56 16.08
CA ILE A 275 25.82 10.77 17.33
C ILE A 275 26.18 11.61 18.58
N ASP A 276 26.97 12.68 18.46
CA ASP A 276 27.34 13.55 19.61
C ASP A 276 26.15 14.25 20.26
N ALA A 277 25.05 14.42 19.53
CA ALA A 277 23.80 14.93 20.09
C ALA A 277 23.05 13.86 20.92
N LEU A 278 23.32 12.57 20.68
CA LEU A 278 22.65 11.41 21.29
C LEU A 278 23.37 10.91 22.55
N SER A 279 24.71 10.98 22.60
CA SER A 279 25.49 10.52 23.75
C SER A 279 25.32 11.35 25.03
N ASN A 280 24.63 12.49 24.95
CA ASN A 280 24.41 13.44 26.05
C ASN A 280 22.97 13.46 26.58
N GLN A 281 22.12 12.52 26.15
CA GLN A 281 20.69 12.50 26.48
C GLN A 281 20.34 11.42 27.53
N PRO A 282 19.28 11.61 28.35
CA PRO A 282 18.93 10.70 29.43
C PRO A 282 18.39 9.33 28.97
N GLU A 283 18.44 8.36 29.89
CA GLU A 283 18.06 6.92 29.77
C GLU A 283 16.85 6.54 28.86
N PRO A 284 15.76 7.32 28.75
CA PRO A 284 14.62 6.96 27.89
C PRO A 284 14.93 6.92 26.37
N GLN A 285 16.08 7.41 25.92
CA GLN A 285 16.45 7.45 24.50
C GLN A 285 17.26 6.23 24.00
N TYR A 286 17.53 5.23 24.84
CA TYR A 286 18.26 4.02 24.41
C TYR A 286 17.45 3.10 23.48
N GLN A 287 16.12 3.12 23.60
CA GLN A 287 15.23 2.42 22.66
C GLN A 287 15.42 2.95 21.22
N CYS A 288 15.79 4.23 21.10
CA CYS A 288 16.04 4.91 19.82
C CYS A 288 17.26 4.40 19.09
N ILE A 289 18.35 4.29 19.84
CA ILE A 289 19.62 3.88 19.24
C ILE A 289 19.56 2.40 18.85
N ASN A 290 18.84 1.58 19.62
CA ASN A 290 18.58 0.19 19.25
C ASN A 290 17.70 0.07 17.97
N ALA A 291 16.70 0.93 17.79
CA ALA A 291 15.87 0.94 16.57
C ALA A 291 16.65 1.41 15.31
N ILE A 292 17.47 2.47 15.44
CA ILE A 292 18.36 2.92 14.37
C ILE A 292 19.36 1.82 14.01
N LEU A 293 19.90 1.16 15.03
CA LEU A 293 20.82 0.05 14.83
C LEU A 293 20.15 -1.11 14.07
N TYR A 294 18.93 -1.49 14.44
CA TYR A 294 18.17 -2.52 13.72
C TYR A 294 18.04 -2.17 12.23
N ARG A 295 17.72 -0.92 11.89
CA ARG A 295 17.63 -0.48 10.49
C ARG A 295 18.96 -0.50 9.76
N LEU A 296 20.03 -0.08 10.42
CA LEU A 296 21.38 -0.14 9.85
C LEU A 296 21.80 -1.59 9.61
N LEU A 297 21.45 -2.51 10.51
CA LEU A 297 21.67 -3.95 10.33
C LEU A 297 20.89 -4.46 9.10
N GLU A 298 19.60 -4.16 8.98
CA GLU A 298 18.77 -4.56 7.82
C GLU A 298 19.29 -4.01 6.49
N SER A 299 19.64 -2.72 6.43
CA SER A 299 20.22 -2.12 5.21
C SER A 299 21.60 -2.69 4.88
N ALA A 300 22.45 -2.95 5.87
CA ALA A 300 23.75 -3.56 5.67
C ALA A 300 23.62 -5.01 5.15
N LYS A 301 22.67 -5.78 5.70
CA LYS A 301 22.30 -7.14 5.30
C LYS A 301 21.84 -7.20 3.83
N ARG A 302 21.05 -6.20 3.39
CA ARG A 302 20.63 -6.00 1.98
C ARG A 302 21.76 -5.55 1.03
N GLY A 303 22.97 -5.32 1.55
CA GLY A 303 24.12 -5.01 0.73
C GLY A 303 24.41 -3.52 0.54
N GLU A 304 23.78 -2.61 1.28
CA GLU A 304 24.02 -1.17 1.18
C GLU A 304 25.41 -0.77 1.75
N PRO A 305 26.34 -0.23 0.93
CA PRO A 305 27.70 0.07 1.38
C PRO A 305 27.79 1.16 2.46
N SER A 306 26.96 2.21 2.34
CA SER A 306 26.83 3.28 3.33
C SER A 306 26.43 2.73 4.70
N ALA A 307 25.45 1.83 4.75
CA ALA A 307 24.99 1.22 5.99
C ALA A 307 26.09 0.37 6.66
N ARG A 308 26.86 -0.44 5.89
CA ARG A 308 28.01 -1.19 6.43
C ARG A 308 29.08 -0.27 7.02
N GLN A 309 29.39 0.83 6.34
CA GLN A 309 30.35 1.81 6.83
C GLN A 309 29.86 2.47 8.12
N THR A 310 28.62 2.95 8.15
CA THR A 310 28.01 3.55 9.33
C THR A 310 27.97 2.55 10.48
N LEU A 311 27.61 1.29 10.24
CA LEU A 311 27.60 0.26 11.27
C LEU A 311 28.99 0.03 11.88
N ALA A 312 30.05 0.04 11.07
CA ALA A 312 31.43 -0.08 11.56
C ALA A 312 31.81 1.04 12.54
N GLU A 313 31.25 2.23 12.38
CA GLU A 313 31.45 3.38 13.28
C GLU A 313 30.59 3.28 14.56
N PHE A 314 29.44 2.59 14.49
CA PHE A 314 28.52 2.38 15.62
C PHE A 314 28.96 1.27 16.58
N ILE A 315 29.53 0.16 16.09
CA ILE A 315 29.88 -1.01 16.93
C ILE A 315 30.80 -0.67 18.12
N PRO A 316 31.84 0.19 18.00
CA PRO A 316 32.72 0.52 19.14
C PRO A 316 32.00 1.07 20.37
N VAL A 317 30.90 1.80 20.17
CA VAL A 317 30.12 2.48 21.22
C VAL A 317 28.86 1.71 21.62
N TYR A 318 28.54 0.59 20.96
CA TYR A 318 27.43 -0.32 21.28
C TYR A 318 27.84 -1.37 22.33
N PRO A 319 26.98 -1.90 23.23
CA PRO A 319 25.60 -1.50 23.42
C PRO A 319 25.51 -0.14 24.10
N PHE A 320 24.52 0.64 23.67
CA PHE A 320 24.28 1.98 24.20
C PHE A 320 23.67 1.95 25.60
N SER A 321 23.09 0.82 26.00
CA SER A 321 22.51 0.56 27.31
C SER A 321 22.97 -0.80 27.84
N SER A 322 22.84 -1.00 29.16
CA SER A 322 23.10 -2.31 29.77
C SER A 322 22.02 -3.35 29.44
N PHE A 323 20.87 -2.92 28.93
CA PHE A 323 19.69 -3.76 28.68
C PHE A 323 19.13 -3.58 27.25
N THR A 324 18.57 -4.65 26.70
CA THR A 324 17.79 -4.72 25.45
C THR A 324 16.48 -3.93 25.57
N TYR A 325 15.76 -3.75 24.47
CA TYR A 325 14.43 -3.11 24.48
C TYR A 325 13.39 -3.87 25.32
N ARG A 326 13.62 -5.19 25.55
CA ARG A 326 12.80 -6.04 26.43
C ARG A 326 13.18 -5.93 27.91
N GLY A 327 14.19 -5.13 28.25
CA GLY A 327 14.69 -4.97 29.61
C GLY A 327 15.63 -6.09 30.07
N GLU A 328 16.06 -6.95 29.15
CA GLU A 328 17.01 -8.03 29.43
C GLU A 328 18.44 -7.53 29.27
N PRO A 329 19.42 -7.98 30.06
CA PRO A 329 20.80 -7.54 29.85
C PRO A 329 21.33 -8.01 28.50
N TYR A 330 22.09 -7.17 27.79
CA TYR A 330 22.78 -7.62 26.60
C TYR A 330 23.79 -8.73 26.95
N PRO A 331 24.00 -9.71 26.06
CA PRO A 331 25.10 -10.65 26.18
C PRO A 331 26.44 -9.90 26.33
N PRO A 332 27.32 -10.30 27.26
CA PRO A 332 28.62 -9.65 27.43
C PRO A 332 29.49 -9.61 26.16
N ASP A 333 29.23 -10.51 25.22
CA ASP A 333 29.93 -10.68 23.93
C ASP A 333 29.19 -10.06 22.73
N ILE A 334 28.15 -9.25 22.94
CA ILE A 334 27.32 -8.71 21.84
C ILE A 334 28.12 -7.87 20.81
N LYS A 335 29.20 -7.20 21.24
CA LYS A 335 30.10 -6.50 20.31
C LYS A 335 30.77 -7.45 19.32
N ASP A 336 31.17 -8.64 19.80
CA ASP A 336 31.83 -9.63 18.97
C ASP A 336 30.84 -10.23 17.97
N GLU A 337 29.58 -10.43 18.38
CA GLU A 337 28.49 -10.81 17.49
C GLU A 337 28.30 -9.80 16.36
N MET A 338 28.20 -8.51 16.68
CA MET A 338 28.00 -7.48 15.66
C MET A 338 29.17 -7.37 14.68
N TYR A 339 30.41 -7.46 15.16
CA TYR A 339 31.57 -7.52 14.27
C TYR A 339 31.55 -8.77 13.40
N TYR A 340 31.03 -9.89 13.90
CA TYR A 340 30.92 -11.13 13.15
C TYR A 340 29.91 -10.96 12.02
N GLN A 341 28.71 -10.44 12.31
CA GLN A 341 27.67 -10.15 11.31
C GLN A 341 28.20 -9.23 10.20
N LEU A 342 28.80 -8.10 10.57
CA LEU A 342 29.36 -7.16 9.62
C LEU A 342 30.46 -7.80 8.74
N ALA A 343 31.29 -8.66 9.32
CA ALA A 343 32.30 -9.38 8.56
C ALA A 343 31.70 -10.37 7.55
N ILE A 344 30.61 -11.06 7.90
CA ILE A 344 29.86 -11.91 6.96
C ILE A 344 29.36 -11.07 5.79
N TRP A 345 28.73 -9.91 6.04
CA TRP A 345 28.22 -9.06 4.95
C TRP A 345 29.31 -8.51 4.04
N HIS A 346 30.47 -8.15 4.59
CA HIS A 346 31.65 -7.81 3.79
C HIS A 346 32.10 -8.98 2.92
N ALA A 347 32.07 -10.21 3.45
CA ALA A 347 32.47 -11.39 2.68
C ALA A 347 31.54 -11.63 1.48
N PHE A 348 30.22 -11.53 1.68
CA PHE A 348 29.23 -11.64 0.61
C PHE A 348 29.28 -10.50 -0.42
N ALA A 349 29.72 -9.31 -0.01
CA ALA A 349 29.98 -8.20 -0.91
C ALA A 349 31.29 -8.34 -1.72
N GLY A 350 32.06 -9.42 -1.52
CA GLY A 350 33.37 -9.63 -2.14
C GLY A 350 34.50 -8.81 -1.50
N GLU A 351 34.24 -8.17 -0.36
CA GLU A 351 35.17 -7.29 0.36
C GLU A 351 36.06 -8.12 1.32
N LYS A 352 36.83 -9.07 0.76
CA LYS A 352 37.61 -10.08 1.50
C LYS A 352 38.49 -9.50 2.61
N LEU A 353 39.20 -8.41 2.35
CA LEU A 353 40.11 -7.80 3.33
C LEU A 353 39.36 -7.23 4.54
N LEU A 354 38.22 -6.57 4.32
CA LEU A 354 37.41 -6.00 5.40
C LEU A 354 36.79 -7.12 6.25
N ALA A 355 36.28 -8.17 5.63
CA ALA A 355 35.77 -9.35 6.34
C ALA A 355 36.85 -10.00 7.22
N GLN A 356 38.06 -10.21 6.68
CA GLN A 356 39.18 -10.76 7.44
C GLN A 356 39.64 -9.85 8.57
N GLU A 357 39.72 -8.53 8.35
CA GLU A 357 40.08 -7.55 9.37
C GLU A 357 39.11 -7.59 10.56
N ARG A 358 37.81 -7.60 10.27
CA ARG A 358 36.76 -7.62 11.31
C ARG A 358 36.74 -8.94 12.09
N MET A 359 36.90 -10.08 11.41
CA MET A 359 37.04 -11.37 12.10
C MET A 359 38.33 -11.44 12.94
N ALA A 360 39.44 -10.89 12.45
CA ALA A 360 40.68 -10.85 13.21
C ALA A 360 40.57 -9.95 14.44
N ALA A 361 39.77 -8.87 14.37
CA ALA A 361 39.49 -8.00 15.51
C ALA A 361 38.80 -8.75 16.66
N ILE A 362 37.81 -9.62 16.35
CA ILE A 362 37.16 -10.49 17.36
C ILE A 362 38.18 -11.39 18.04
N VAL A 363 39.09 -12.00 17.27
CA VAL A 363 40.08 -12.93 17.82
C VAL A 363 41.16 -12.21 18.65
N ALA A 364 41.61 -11.04 18.19
CA ALA A 364 42.70 -10.32 18.83
C ALA A 364 42.25 -9.54 20.07
N ASN A 365 41.06 -8.93 20.01
CA ASN A 365 40.52 -8.06 21.05
C ASN A 365 39.04 -8.39 21.31
N PRO A 366 38.71 -9.61 21.79
CA PRO A 366 37.32 -9.96 22.07
C PRO A 366 36.75 -9.09 23.19
N ALA A 367 35.45 -8.82 23.11
CA ALA A 367 34.73 -8.08 24.15
C ALA A 367 34.80 -8.79 25.51
N VAL A 368 34.76 -10.13 25.51
CA VAL A 368 35.03 -10.98 26.67
C VAL A 368 35.93 -12.17 26.30
N PRO A 369 36.87 -12.59 27.18
CA PRO A 369 37.86 -13.62 26.84
C PRO A 369 37.30 -14.99 26.43
N ASP A 370 36.08 -15.32 26.84
CA ASP A 370 35.38 -16.58 26.62
C ASP A 370 34.22 -16.45 25.61
N SER A 371 34.19 -15.36 24.84
CA SER A 371 33.21 -15.11 23.78
C SER A 371 33.12 -16.29 22.81
N GLN A 372 31.90 -16.79 22.58
CA GLN A 372 31.65 -17.89 21.64
C GLN A 372 32.03 -17.52 20.20
N TRP A 373 32.04 -16.22 19.90
CA TRP A 373 32.38 -15.67 18.60
C TRP A 373 33.86 -15.81 18.26
N ILE A 374 34.76 -15.99 19.24
CA ILE A 374 36.19 -16.23 19.01
C ILE A 374 36.38 -17.52 18.20
N ALA A 375 35.79 -18.63 18.65
CA ALA A 375 35.92 -19.92 17.97
C ALA A 375 35.30 -19.90 16.56
N ARG A 376 34.16 -19.21 16.42
CA ARG A 376 33.48 -19.01 15.13
C ARG A 376 34.32 -18.16 14.17
N ALA A 377 34.90 -17.05 14.64
CA ALA A 377 35.76 -16.17 13.86
C ALA A 377 37.06 -16.85 13.45
N GLN A 378 37.68 -17.65 14.34
CA GLN A 378 38.85 -18.47 14.00
C GLN A 378 38.53 -19.50 12.93
N THR A 379 37.40 -20.20 13.06
CA THR A 379 36.94 -21.19 12.07
C THR A 379 36.67 -20.54 10.73
N PHE A 380 35.99 -19.38 10.73
CA PHE A 380 35.75 -18.59 9.53
C PHE A 380 37.06 -18.14 8.89
N LEU A 381 37.99 -17.55 9.66
CA LEU A 381 39.29 -17.09 9.16
C LEU A 381 40.14 -18.21 8.59
N GLN A 382 40.14 -19.40 9.19
CA GLN A 382 40.88 -20.56 8.69
C GLN A 382 40.31 -21.07 7.37
N ALA A 383 38.98 -21.06 7.23
CA ALA A 383 38.32 -21.52 6.02
C ALA A 383 38.30 -20.45 4.91
N TYR A 384 38.32 -19.16 5.27
CA TYR A 384 38.30 -18.00 4.36
C TYR A 384 39.72 -17.51 3.98
N GLN A 385 40.69 -18.43 3.93
CA GLN A 385 42.02 -18.19 3.36
C GLN A 385 42.04 -18.48 1.86
N ASP A 386 41.46 -19.61 1.44
CA ASP A 386 41.44 -20.09 0.07
C ASP A 386 40.24 -19.53 -0.72
N ASP A 387 40.18 -19.73 -2.04
CA ASP A 387 38.99 -19.44 -2.88
C ASP A 387 37.84 -20.45 -2.62
N ALA A 388 37.77 -20.96 -1.38
CA ALA A 388 36.71 -21.83 -0.94
C ALA A 388 35.39 -21.07 -0.92
N ASP A 389 34.34 -21.74 -1.40
CA ASP A 389 33.00 -21.18 -1.48
C ASP A 389 32.46 -20.78 -0.09
N LEU A 390 31.90 -19.56 -0.01
CA LEU A 390 31.36 -18.96 1.22
C LEU A 390 30.32 -19.87 1.89
N VAL A 391 29.60 -20.66 1.10
CA VAL A 391 28.67 -21.70 1.54
C VAL A 391 29.35 -22.69 2.50
N THR A 392 30.47 -23.26 2.07
CA THR A 392 31.20 -24.29 2.82
C THR A 392 31.82 -23.70 4.08
N ILE A 393 32.25 -22.44 4.01
CA ILE A 393 32.80 -21.69 5.14
C ILE A 393 31.71 -21.45 6.18
N CYS A 394 30.53 -21.03 5.74
CA CYS A 394 29.39 -20.75 6.59
C CYS A 394 28.79 -22.00 7.26
N ALA A 395 28.74 -23.13 6.55
CA ALA A 395 28.38 -24.42 7.13
C ALA A 395 29.36 -24.85 8.22
N LYS A 396 30.67 -24.67 8.01
CA LYS A 396 31.70 -25.04 9.00
C LYS A 396 31.70 -24.14 10.23
N ALA A 397 31.42 -22.85 10.05
CA ALA A 397 31.39 -21.87 11.14
C ALA A 397 30.09 -21.92 11.97
N ASN A 398 29.04 -22.60 11.46
CA ASN A 398 27.73 -22.76 12.10
C ASN A 398 27.13 -21.45 12.63
N ALA A 399 27.27 -20.36 11.85
CA ALA A 399 26.93 -19.03 12.35
C ALA A 399 26.65 -17.98 11.26
N CYS A 400 26.65 -18.30 9.96
CA CYS A 400 26.32 -17.29 8.95
C CYS A 400 24.82 -17.15 8.71
N TYR A 401 24.06 -18.25 8.81
CA TYR A 401 22.72 -18.36 8.24
C TYR A 401 21.67 -17.39 8.79
N PRO A 402 21.66 -17.04 10.09
CA PRO A 402 20.78 -15.98 10.61
C PRO A 402 21.04 -14.59 9.98
N PHE A 403 22.20 -14.41 9.36
CA PHE A 403 22.67 -13.11 8.88
C PHE A 403 22.57 -12.95 7.36
N LEU A 404 21.91 -13.89 6.66
CA LEU A 404 21.80 -13.89 5.20
C LEU A 404 20.40 -13.55 4.71
N GLU A 405 20.34 -12.84 3.58
CA GLU A 405 19.12 -12.57 2.82
C GLU A 405 18.80 -13.70 1.84
N LEU A 406 17.54 -13.74 1.40
CA LEU A 406 17.03 -14.67 0.40
C LEU A 406 17.92 -14.83 -0.85
N PRO A 407 18.41 -13.75 -1.51
CA PRO A 407 19.25 -13.89 -2.70
C PRO A 407 20.62 -14.51 -2.37
N GLN A 408 21.13 -14.29 -1.16
CA GLN A 408 22.40 -14.89 -0.71
C GLN A 408 22.17 -16.37 -0.47
N LEU A 409 21.12 -16.74 0.26
CA LEU A 409 20.72 -18.13 0.49
C LEU A 409 20.42 -18.89 -0.81
N HIS A 410 19.83 -18.22 -1.80
CA HIS A 410 19.62 -18.73 -3.16
C HIS A 410 20.95 -19.08 -3.86
N GLN A 411 21.94 -18.18 -3.81
CA GLN A 411 23.28 -18.48 -4.33
C GLN A 411 23.88 -19.71 -3.64
N LEU A 412 23.62 -19.90 -2.34
CA LEU A 412 24.09 -21.10 -1.63
C LEU A 412 23.35 -22.37 -2.07
N ALA A 413 22.04 -22.30 -2.27
CA ALA A 413 21.22 -23.46 -2.66
C ALA A 413 21.57 -23.97 -4.06
N THR A 414 21.83 -23.06 -5.01
CA THR A 414 22.18 -23.39 -6.41
C THR A 414 23.46 -24.25 -6.56
N GLN A 415 24.33 -24.26 -5.54
CA GLN A 415 25.60 -25.00 -5.57
C GLN A 415 25.51 -26.43 -4.99
N SER A 416 24.41 -26.79 -4.32
CA SER A 416 24.19 -28.14 -3.79
C SER A 416 23.34 -28.99 -4.74
N THR A 417 23.75 -30.22 -5.01
CA THR A 417 22.96 -31.15 -5.82
C THR A 417 21.68 -31.56 -5.07
N LEU A 418 20.53 -31.22 -5.64
CA LEU A 418 19.15 -31.49 -5.20
C LEU A 418 18.85 -32.96 -4.86
N ASP A 419 19.22 -33.42 -3.67
CA ASP A 419 18.49 -34.53 -3.05
C ASP A 419 17.68 -34.10 -1.82
N THR A 420 17.70 -32.80 -1.47
CA THR A 420 16.65 -31.98 -0.79
C THR A 420 17.30 -30.67 -0.28
N THR A 421 16.85 -29.51 -0.76
CA THR A 421 17.36 -28.21 -0.27
C THR A 421 17.04 -28.04 1.22
N SER A 422 15.91 -28.57 1.68
CA SER A 422 15.60 -28.72 3.12
C SER A 422 16.71 -29.45 3.89
N ALA A 423 17.17 -30.61 3.44
CA ALA A 423 18.19 -31.39 4.15
C ALA A 423 19.54 -30.66 4.20
N TYR A 424 19.91 -29.98 3.11
CA TYR A 424 21.10 -29.14 3.08
C TYR A 424 21.01 -28.00 4.10
N LEU A 425 19.90 -27.26 4.11
CA LEU A 425 19.67 -26.16 5.05
C LEU A 425 19.59 -26.65 6.51
N GLN A 426 18.98 -27.81 6.76
CA GLN A 426 18.97 -28.44 8.08
C GLN A 426 20.37 -28.87 8.54
N GLN A 427 21.18 -29.46 7.64
CA GLN A 427 22.57 -29.80 7.95
C GLN A 427 23.43 -28.55 8.23
N ALA A 428 23.08 -27.44 7.57
CA ALA A 428 23.64 -26.12 7.78
C ALA A 428 23.16 -25.43 9.07
N GLY A 429 22.22 -26.04 9.82
CA GLY A 429 21.74 -25.53 11.10
C GLY A 429 20.51 -24.61 11.03
N MET A 430 19.83 -24.55 9.88
CA MET A 430 18.61 -23.74 9.71
C MET A 430 17.39 -24.46 10.31
N PRO A 431 16.52 -23.76 11.06
CA PRO A 431 15.34 -24.34 11.71
C PRO A 431 14.18 -24.53 10.72
N VAL A 432 14.32 -25.49 9.80
CA VAL A 432 13.25 -25.85 8.87
C VAL A 432 12.15 -26.62 9.62
N VAL A 433 11.00 -25.98 9.82
CA VAL A 433 9.82 -26.50 10.54
C VAL A 433 9.08 -27.55 9.73
N ALA A 434 8.89 -27.28 8.44
CA ALA A 434 8.21 -28.18 7.52
C ALA A 434 8.74 -27.99 6.09
N SER A 435 8.59 -29.02 5.26
CA SER A 435 8.94 -28.97 3.85
C SER A 435 8.09 -29.95 3.06
N GLY A 436 7.96 -29.71 1.76
CA GLY A 436 7.27 -30.63 0.86
C GLY A 436 7.57 -30.33 -0.60
N ASN A 437 7.28 -31.30 -1.45
CA ASN A 437 7.44 -31.16 -2.89
C ASN A 437 6.10 -30.84 -3.55
N PHE A 438 6.14 -30.13 -4.66
CA PHE A 438 4.99 -29.83 -5.49
C PHE A 438 5.36 -29.92 -6.98
N ASP A 439 4.36 -30.21 -7.81
CA ASP A 439 4.52 -30.32 -9.25
C ASP A 439 3.71 -29.21 -9.92
N LEU A 440 4.40 -28.31 -10.61
CA LEU A 440 3.80 -27.22 -11.40
C LEU A 440 3.42 -27.67 -12.82
N GLY A 441 3.46 -28.97 -13.10
CA GLY A 441 3.13 -29.49 -14.42
C GLY A 441 4.10 -29.02 -15.51
N GLY A 442 3.67 -29.10 -16.77
CA GLY A 442 4.43 -28.58 -17.91
C GLY A 442 5.73 -29.32 -18.26
N GLY A 443 6.05 -30.44 -17.59
CA GLY A 443 7.30 -31.18 -17.79
C GLY A 443 8.52 -30.56 -17.10
N LEU A 444 8.30 -29.61 -16.19
CA LEU A 444 9.33 -29.04 -15.33
C LEU A 444 9.67 -29.99 -14.16
N PRO A 445 10.88 -29.85 -13.57
CA PRO A 445 11.21 -30.54 -12.33
C PRO A 445 10.26 -30.12 -11.19
N PRO A 446 9.92 -31.04 -10.26
CA PRO A 446 9.13 -30.68 -9.09
C PRO A 446 9.84 -29.59 -8.28
N GLY A 447 9.06 -28.62 -7.77
CA GLY A 447 9.53 -27.62 -6.82
C GLY A 447 9.48 -28.13 -5.39
N GLU A 448 10.18 -27.44 -4.49
CA GLU A 448 10.20 -27.69 -3.04
C GLU A 448 9.68 -26.44 -2.31
N TRP A 449 8.79 -26.61 -1.34
CA TRP A 449 8.41 -25.55 -0.42
C TRP A 449 9.01 -25.84 0.96
N LEU A 450 9.38 -24.78 1.69
CA LEU A 450 9.97 -24.84 3.02
C LEU A 450 9.24 -23.86 3.95
N LEU A 451 9.15 -24.21 5.21
CA LEU A 451 8.76 -23.32 6.30
C LEU A 451 9.95 -23.21 7.25
N VAL A 452 10.47 -22.01 7.42
CA VAL A 452 11.65 -21.74 8.24
C VAL A 452 11.24 -20.88 9.43
N GLU A 453 11.56 -21.34 10.63
CA GLU A 453 11.32 -20.58 11.86
C GLU A 453 12.19 -19.32 11.86
N ASP A 454 11.58 -18.16 12.13
CA ASP A 454 12.31 -16.91 12.28
C ASP A 454 12.80 -16.80 13.73
N ASP A 455 14.11 -16.70 13.94
CA ASP A 455 14.72 -16.60 15.26
C ASP A 455 14.53 -15.21 15.91
N GLY A 456 14.02 -14.22 15.16
CA GLY A 456 13.75 -12.87 15.63
C GLY A 456 12.36 -12.63 16.23
N PHE A 457 11.38 -13.48 15.92
CA PHE A 457 9.98 -13.29 16.28
C PHE A 457 9.34 -14.61 16.72
N ASP A 458 8.95 -14.70 18.00
CA ASP A 458 8.16 -15.83 18.50
C ASP A 458 6.90 -15.99 17.62
N ASP A 459 6.66 -17.20 17.11
CA ASP A 459 5.51 -17.63 16.29
C ASP A 459 5.49 -17.25 14.79
N TRP A 460 6.56 -16.65 14.25
CA TRP A 460 6.62 -16.31 12.81
C TRP A 460 7.37 -17.35 11.99
N VAL A 461 6.78 -17.73 10.85
CA VAL A 461 7.41 -18.63 9.87
C VAL A 461 7.58 -17.94 8.53
N ASN A 462 8.75 -18.17 7.93
CA ASN A 462 9.03 -17.77 6.56
C ASN A 462 8.64 -18.91 5.62
N PHE A 463 7.66 -18.67 4.75
CA PHE A 463 7.24 -19.64 3.73
C PHE A 463 8.05 -19.46 2.45
N TRP A 464 8.91 -20.41 2.13
CA TRP A 464 9.77 -20.39 0.95
C TRP A 464 9.25 -21.31 -0.15
N ILE A 465 9.25 -20.82 -1.38
CA ILE A 465 8.97 -21.64 -2.56
C ILE A 465 10.22 -21.68 -3.42
N ILE A 466 10.73 -22.88 -3.70
CA ILE A 466 11.93 -23.16 -4.48
C ILE A 466 11.53 -23.91 -5.74
N THR A 467 11.67 -23.28 -6.91
CA THR A 467 11.39 -23.91 -8.21
C THR A 467 12.64 -23.90 -9.10
N GLN A 468 12.79 -24.88 -9.98
CA GLN A 468 13.83 -24.88 -11.00
C GLN A 468 13.27 -24.32 -12.32
N THR A 469 13.87 -23.26 -12.85
CA THR A 469 13.48 -22.70 -14.15
C THR A 469 14.19 -23.43 -15.31
N PRO A 470 13.70 -23.32 -16.56
CA PRO A 470 14.37 -23.85 -17.76
C PRO A 470 15.82 -23.37 -17.93
N LEU A 471 16.17 -22.21 -17.36
CA LEU A 471 17.53 -21.66 -17.33
C LEU A 471 18.41 -22.20 -16.19
N ALA A 472 17.95 -23.26 -15.49
CA ALA A 472 18.60 -23.82 -14.32
C ALA A 472 18.74 -22.84 -13.14
N ALA A 473 17.97 -21.75 -13.11
CA ALA A 473 17.93 -20.85 -11.98
C ALA A 473 16.87 -21.33 -10.98
N TYR A 474 17.23 -21.38 -9.69
CA TYR A 474 16.21 -21.51 -8.65
C TYR A 474 15.49 -20.18 -8.46
N GLN A 475 14.22 -20.17 -8.07
CA GLN A 475 13.56 -18.96 -7.58
C GLN A 475 13.17 -19.20 -6.13
N VAL A 476 13.48 -18.27 -5.23
CA VAL A 476 13.06 -18.30 -3.82
C VAL A 476 12.22 -17.08 -3.52
N THR A 477 10.96 -17.30 -3.17
CA THR A 477 10.04 -16.27 -2.65
C THR A 477 9.78 -16.57 -1.19
N SER A 478 9.90 -15.57 -0.28
CA SER A 478 9.47 -15.69 1.11
C SER A 478 8.20 -14.89 1.35
N ILE A 479 7.26 -15.48 2.08
CA ILE A 479 6.12 -14.76 2.66
C ILE A 479 6.14 -14.94 4.17
N TYR A 480 5.95 -13.85 4.90
CA TYR A 480 5.82 -13.86 6.37
C TYR A 480 4.41 -14.25 6.77
N SER A 481 4.28 -15.16 7.74
CA SER A 481 2.97 -15.48 8.30
C SER A 481 3.07 -15.89 9.77
N ASP A 482 2.15 -15.37 10.58
CA ASP A 482 1.92 -15.75 11.97
C ASP A 482 1.20 -17.12 11.98
N ILE A 483 1.95 -18.20 12.18
CA ILE A 483 1.37 -19.55 12.11
C ILE A 483 1.92 -20.50 13.17
N SER A 484 1.03 -20.89 14.07
CA SER A 484 1.15 -22.15 14.80
C SER A 484 0.65 -23.31 13.93
N ASN A 485 1.56 -24.22 13.56
CA ASN A 485 1.28 -25.49 12.88
C ASN A 485 0.68 -25.40 11.45
N PRO A 486 1.37 -24.73 10.50
CA PRO A 486 0.93 -24.57 9.12
C PRO A 486 0.78 -25.89 8.36
N PHE A 487 -0.23 -25.98 7.49
CA PHE A 487 -0.24 -26.96 6.39
C PHE A 487 -0.48 -26.25 5.04
N VAL A 488 0.23 -26.72 4.01
CA VAL A 488 0.16 -26.19 2.65
C VAL A 488 -0.72 -27.12 1.81
N ALA A 489 -1.78 -26.57 1.22
CA ALA A 489 -2.61 -27.27 0.23
C ALA A 489 -2.31 -26.72 -1.18
N LEU A 490 -2.02 -27.62 -2.12
CA LEU A 490 -1.81 -27.29 -3.53
C LEU A 490 -3.06 -27.60 -4.34
N PHE A 491 -3.53 -26.63 -5.13
CA PHE A 491 -4.64 -26.81 -6.05
C PHE A 491 -4.20 -26.49 -7.47
N ALA A 492 -4.60 -27.34 -8.43
CA ALA A 492 -4.44 -27.04 -9.85
C ALA A 492 -5.42 -25.94 -10.26
N SER A 493 -4.93 -24.87 -10.92
CA SER A 493 -5.80 -23.85 -11.51
C SER A 493 -6.49 -24.42 -12.76
N PRO A 494 -7.73 -24.01 -13.08
CA PRO A 494 -8.33 -24.27 -14.39
C PRO A 494 -7.63 -23.53 -15.54
N VAL A 495 -6.81 -22.52 -15.24
CA VAL A 495 -5.98 -21.80 -16.22
C VAL A 495 -4.67 -22.56 -16.43
N ALA A 496 -4.27 -22.76 -17.69
CA ALA A 496 -3.01 -23.42 -18.02
C ALA A 496 -1.82 -22.60 -17.50
N ASN A 497 -0.83 -23.27 -16.91
CA ASN A 497 0.37 -22.67 -16.30
C ASN A 497 0.12 -21.80 -15.06
N GLU A 498 -1.03 -21.97 -14.40
CA GLU A 498 -1.29 -21.37 -13.09
C GLU A 498 -1.47 -22.44 -12.01
N HIS A 499 -0.89 -22.19 -10.83
CA HIS A 499 -1.00 -23.07 -9.67
C HIS A 499 -1.39 -22.26 -8.44
N ARG A 500 -2.19 -22.86 -7.56
CA ARG A 500 -2.60 -22.21 -6.32
C ARG A 500 -2.00 -22.90 -5.11
N PHE A 501 -1.50 -22.07 -4.19
CA PHE A 501 -1.10 -22.48 -2.85
C PHE A 501 -2.08 -21.88 -1.86
N THR A 502 -2.60 -22.69 -0.95
CA THR A 502 -3.30 -22.20 0.23
C THR A 502 -2.49 -22.55 1.46
N LEU A 503 -2.10 -21.53 2.20
CA LEU A 503 -1.46 -21.66 3.50
C LEU A 503 -2.56 -21.61 4.56
N HIS A 504 -2.78 -22.72 5.25
CA HIS A 504 -3.82 -22.82 6.26
C HIS A 504 -3.26 -22.62 7.67
N ASN A 505 -3.96 -21.78 8.43
CA ASN A 505 -3.89 -21.68 9.88
C ASN A 505 -5.24 -22.13 10.47
N ASN A 506 -5.26 -22.50 11.75
CA ASN A 506 -6.48 -22.76 12.53
C ASN A 506 -7.53 -21.63 12.43
N ASN A 507 -7.11 -20.38 12.18
CA ASN A 507 -8.00 -19.20 12.13
C ASN A 507 -7.94 -18.36 10.83
N ALA A 508 -7.05 -18.68 9.87
CA ALA A 508 -6.86 -17.87 8.66
C ALA A 508 -6.43 -18.72 7.45
N GLN A 509 -6.68 -18.24 6.25
CA GLN A 509 -6.19 -18.80 5.00
C GLN A 509 -5.56 -17.69 4.16
N THR A 510 -4.33 -17.91 3.69
CA THR A 510 -3.68 -17.04 2.71
C THR A 510 -3.57 -17.79 1.40
N HIS A 511 -3.99 -17.16 0.31
CA HIS A 511 -3.97 -17.74 -1.03
C HIS A 511 -2.89 -17.10 -1.88
N PHE A 512 -2.12 -17.92 -2.59
CA PHE A 512 -1.12 -17.46 -3.52
C PHE A 512 -1.41 -18.04 -4.91
N LEU A 513 -1.31 -17.20 -5.93
CA LEU A 513 -1.31 -17.58 -7.33
C LEU A 513 0.13 -17.65 -7.81
N ALA A 514 0.54 -18.79 -8.35
CA ALA A 514 1.76 -18.94 -9.10
C ALA A 514 1.45 -18.98 -10.58
N SER A 515 2.00 -18.06 -11.36
CA SER A 515 1.82 -18.01 -12.81
C SER A 515 3.18 -18.06 -13.51
N TRP A 516 3.25 -18.76 -14.65
CA TRP A 516 4.48 -18.78 -15.45
C TRP A 516 4.53 -17.56 -16.38
N ASP A 517 5.51 -16.69 -16.19
CA ASP A 517 5.82 -15.62 -17.14
C ASP A 517 6.76 -16.14 -18.23
N GLU A 518 6.20 -16.40 -19.41
CA GLU A 518 6.96 -16.83 -20.59
C GLU A 518 8.02 -15.83 -21.02
N SER A 519 7.84 -14.53 -20.73
CA SER A 519 8.76 -13.48 -21.18
C SER A 519 10.01 -13.38 -20.33
N SER A 520 9.89 -13.61 -19.02
CA SER A 520 11.01 -13.60 -18.09
C SER A 520 11.52 -15.00 -17.73
N GLU A 521 10.84 -16.05 -18.18
CA GLU A 521 11.09 -17.46 -17.85
C GLU A 521 11.16 -17.67 -16.34
N LYS A 522 10.19 -17.10 -15.61
CA LYS A 522 10.07 -17.15 -14.15
C LYS A 522 8.65 -17.45 -13.70
N TRP A 523 8.53 -17.94 -12.47
CA TRP A 523 7.25 -18.03 -11.79
C TRP A 523 6.96 -16.72 -11.08
N ASP A 524 5.85 -16.08 -11.38
CA ASP A 524 5.36 -14.97 -10.55
C ASP A 524 4.49 -15.54 -9.44
N PHE A 525 4.68 -15.07 -8.21
CA PHE A 525 3.92 -15.49 -7.04
C PHE A 525 3.22 -14.27 -6.46
N GLU A 526 1.91 -14.21 -6.65
CA GLU A 526 1.07 -13.12 -6.19
C GLU A 526 0.18 -13.60 -5.04
N GLU A 527 0.17 -12.86 -3.93
CA GLU A 527 -0.85 -13.04 -2.90
C GLU A 527 -2.20 -12.60 -3.46
N ILE A 528 -3.18 -13.51 -3.46
CA ILE A 528 -4.52 -13.21 -3.97
C ILE A 528 -5.26 -12.41 -2.91
N ASP A 529 -5.19 -11.09 -3.02
CA ASP A 529 -5.99 -10.18 -2.21
C ASP A 529 -7.42 -10.09 -2.78
N ALA A 530 -8.42 -10.47 -1.97
CA ALA A 530 -9.83 -10.32 -2.30
C ALA A 530 -10.21 -8.86 -2.63
N SER A 531 -9.43 -7.89 -2.14
CA SER A 531 -9.57 -6.47 -2.49
C SER A 531 -9.41 -6.21 -3.99
N CYS A 532 -8.50 -6.91 -4.68
CA CYS A 532 -8.22 -6.72 -6.11
C CYS A 532 -9.45 -7.03 -6.98
N TYR A 533 -10.16 -8.12 -6.67
CA TYR A 533 -11.37 -8.50 -7.39
C TYR A 533 -12.52 -7.50 -7.17
N ASN A 534 -12.67 -7.01 -5.94
CA ASN A 534 -13.66 -6.00 -5.61
C ASN A 534 -13.34 -4.65 -6.28
N GLN A 535 -12.06 -4.25 -6.35
CA GLN A 535 -11.62 -3.08 -7.11
C GLN A 535 -11.90 -3.23 -8.61
N LYS A 536 -11.66 -4.41 -9.20
CA LYS A 536 -11.98 -4.68 -10.61
C LYS A 536 -13.49 -4.56 -10.87
N LEU A 537 -14.33 -5.12 -10.01
CA LEU A 537 -15.79 -4.96 -10.11
C LEU A 537 -16.23 -3.50 -9.93
N GLY A 538 -15.64 -2.77 -8.98
CA GLY A 538 -15.87 -1.33 -8.79
C GLY A 538 -15.52 -0.50 -10.03
N ARG A 539 -14.41 -0.83 -10.72
CA ARG A 539 -14.04 -0.20 -12.00
C ARG A 539 -15.06 -0.47 -13.10
N LEU A 540 -15.56 -1.69 -13.23
CA LEU A 540 -16.60 -2.01 -14.21
C LEU A 540 -17.90 -1.23 -13.95
N ASN A 541 -18.27 -1.10 -12.67
CA ASN A 541 -19.40 -0.28 -12.27
C ASN A 541 -19.20 1.21 -12.63
N GLY A 542 -18.03 1.78 -12.30
CA GLY A 542 -17.67 3.14 -12.68
C GLY A 542 -17.67 3.36 -14.20
N ASN A 543 -17.14 2.40 -14.96
CA ASN A 543 -17.09 2.46 -16.42
C ASN A 543 -18.50 2.51 -17.05
N LEU A 544 -19.46 1.75 -16.51
CA LEU A 544 -20.84 1.79 -16.96
C LEU A 544 -21.42 3.20 -16.83
N PHE A 545 -21.29 3.82 -15.64
CA PHE A 545 -21.84 5.15 -15.38
C PHE A 545 -21.04 6.28 -16.06
N ALA A 546 -19.77 6.05 -16.38
CA ALA A 546 -18.97 6.92 -17.25
C ALA A 546 -19.37 6.84 -18.74
N GLY A 547 -20.32 5.96 -19.10
CA GLY A 547 -20.87 5.87 -20.46
C GLY A 547 -20.24 4.79 -21.34
N THR A 548 -19.51 3.82 -20.76
CA THR A 548 -19.09 2.62 -21.51
C THR A 548 -20.31 1.85 -21.98
N GLU A 549 -20.27 1.34 -23.21
CA GLU A 549 -21.37 0.59 -23.81
C GLU A 549 -21.82 -0.59 -22.93
N PRO A 550 -23.12 -0.71 -22.57
CA PRO A 550 -23.59 -1.74 -21.65
C PRO A 550 -23.30 -3.18 -22.12
N THR A 551 -23.25 -3.43 -23.43
CA THR A 551 -22.88 -4.74 -24.00
C THR A 551 -21.41 -5.10 -23.76
N GLN A 552 -20.52 -4.11 -23.69
CA GLN A 552 -19.13 -4.33 -23.31
C GLN A 552 -19.03 -4.63 -21.81
N ILE A 553 -19.75 -3.88 -20.97
CA ILE A 553 -19.78 -4.09 -19.52
C ILE A 553 -20.29 -5.50 -19.17
N SER A 554 -21.35 -5.98 -19.82
CA SER A 554 -21.85 -7.34 -19.56
C SER A 554 -20.82 -8.42 -19.94
N ALA A 555 -20.09 -8.26 -21.05
CA ALA A 555 -19.01 -9.16 -21.45
C ALA A 555 -17.84 -9.14 -20.44
N ASP A 556 -17.45 -7.96 -19.96
CA ASP A 556 -16.36 -7.79 -19.01
C ASP A 556 -16.71 -8.33 -17.62
N VAL A 557 -17.95 -8.12 -17.15
CA VAL A 557 -18.43 -8.73 -15.90
C VAL A 557 -18.43 -10.24 -16.01
N GLN A 558 -18.88 -10.82 -17.12
CA GLN A 558 -18.83 -12.27 -17.31
C GLN A 558 -17.40 -12.82 -17.39
N ALA A 559 -16.46 -12.05 -17.96
CA ALA A 559 -15.04 -12.41 -17.94
C ALA A 559 -14.48 -12.41 -16.51
N TRP A 560 -14.76 -11.34 -15.76
CA TRP A 560 -14.43 -11.25 -14.34
C TRP A 560 -15.04 -12.42 -13.56
N GLN A 561 -16.30 -12.78 -13.77
CA GLN A 561 -16.95 -13.90 -13.09
C GLN A 561 -16.27 -15.24 -13.39
N ARG A 562 -15.74 -15.46 -14.60
CA ARG A 562 -14.99 -16.68 -14.94
C ARG A 562 -13.64 -16.73 -14.25
N GLU A 563 -12.92 -15.61 -14.22
CA GLU A 563 -11.67 -15.48 -13.48
C GLU A 563 -11.90 -15.70 -11.97
N ALA A 564 -12.88 -15.00 -11.41
CA ALA A 564 -13.28 -15.05 -10.01
C ALA A 564 -13.82 -16.43 -9.59
N ALA A 565 -14.50 -17.17 -10.48
CA ALA A 565 -14.95 -18.54 -10.20
C ALA A 565 -13.79 -19.49 -9.93
N GLY A 566 -12.59 -19.17 -10.45
CA GLY A 566 -11.36 -19.87 -10.11
C GLY A 566 -11.04 -19.76 -8.62
N CYS A 567 -11.40 -18.67 -7.92
CA CYS A 567 -11.06 -18.41 -6.52
C CYS A 567 -11.75 -19.34 -5.50
N GLY A 568 -12.84 -20.04 -5.89
CA GLY A 568 -13.63 -20.88 -4.99
C GLY A 568 -14.66 -20.10 -4.17
N THR A 569 -15.45 -20.81 -3.36
CA THR A 569 -16.56 -20.22 -2.57
C THR A 569 -16.11 -19.49 -1.31
N ASP A 570 -14.85 -19.66 -0.91
CA ASP A 570 -14.33 -19.18 0.37
C ASP A 570 -13.64 -17.81 0.26
N CYS A 571 -13.52 -17.27 -0.96
CA CYS A 571 -13.11 -15.88 -1.14
C CYS A 571 -14.33 -14.97 -0.90
N HIS A 572 -14.18 -13.97 -0.02
CA HIS A 572 -15.18 -12.92 0.26
C HIS A 572 -15.38 -11.97 -0.93
N LEU A 573 -15.75 -12.53 -2.09
CA LEU A 573 -16.00 -11.83 -3.33
C LEU A 573 -17.43 -11.30 -3.34
N ASN A 574 -17.58 -10.07 -3.83
CA ASN A 574 -18.90 -9.45 -4.01
C ASN A 574 -19.65 -10.03 -5.23
N TRP A 575 -20.07 -11.29 -5.12
CA TRP A 575 -20.84 -11.99 -6.16
C TRP A 575 -22.19 -11.32 -6.41
N GLU A 576 -22.87 -10.90 -5.34
CA GLU A 576 -24.16 -10.23 -5.38
C GLU A 576 -24.12 -8.96 -6.25
N GLY A 577 -23.12 -8.09 -6.05
CA GLY A 577 -22.99 -6.90 -6.91
C GLY A 577 -22.60 -7.22 -8.34
N SER A 578 -21.87 -8.31 -8.58
CA SER A 578 -21.57 -8.73 -9.96
C SER A 578 -22.82 -9.12 -10.74
N TYR A 579 -23.74 -9.85 -10.11
CA TYR A 579 -25.01 -10.24 -10.74
C TYR A 579 -25.93 -9.03 -10.93
N TYR A 580 -25.92 -8.08 -9.99
CA TYR A 580 -26.66 -6.84 -10.13
C TYR A 580 -26.15 -6.02 -11.32
N LEU A 581 -24.83 -5.78 -11.40
CA LEU A 581 -24.20 -5.05 -12.49
C LEU A 581 -24.42 -5.74 -13.84
N LEU A 582 -24.35 -7.06 -13.89
CA LEU A 582 -24.66 -7.84 -15.09
C LEU A 582 -26.11 -7.64 -15.54
N GLY A 583 -27.06 -7.72 -14.60
CA GLY A 583 -28.47 -7.47 -14.89
C GLY A 583 -28.74 -6.04 -15.38
N LEU A 584 -28.08 -5.06 -14.77
CA LEU A 584 -28.18 -3.65 -15.17
C LEU A 584 -27.60 -3.40 -16.56
N ALA A 585 -26.43 -3.97 -16.85
CA ALA A 585 -25.81 -3.87 -18.18
C ALA A 585 -26.71 -4.46 -19.27
N HIS A 586 -27.29 -5.65 -19.05
CA HIS A 586 -28.27 -6.24 -19.96
C HIS A 586 -29.55 -5.39 -20.09
N GLU A 587 -30.05 -4.83 -18.99
CA GLU A 587 -31.23 -3.97 -19.02
C GLU A 587 -30.98 -2.74 -19.91
N LEU A 588 -29.85 -2.06 -19.71
CA LEU A 588 -29.47 -0.87 -20.47
C LEU A 588 -29.14 -1.19 -21.94
N ALA A 589 -28.64 -2.39 -22.24
CA ALA A 589 -28.45 -2.90 -23.60
C ALA A 589 -29.79 -3.25 -24.32
N GLY A 590 -30.91 -3.30 -23.59
CA GLY A 590 -32.21 -3.76 -24.13
C GLY A 590 -32.37 -5.28 -24.18
N GLU A 591 -31.46 -6.03 -23.56
CA GLU A 591 -31.41 -7.50 -23.48
C GLU A 591 -32.28 -7.99 -22.31
N LYS A 592 -33.60 -7.83 -22.48
CA LYS A 592 -34.57 -7.98 -21.37
C LYS A 592 -34.58 -9.38 -20.74
N ALA A 593 -34.37 -10.44 -21.51
CA ALA A 593 -34.45 -11.80 -20.99
C ALA A 593 -33.24 -12.12 -20.10
N GLU A 594 -32.07 -11.68 -20.54
CA GLU A 594 -30.78 -11.79 -19.87
C GLU A 594 -30.77 -10.97 -18.58
N ALA A 595 -31.29 -9.73 -18.62
CA ALA A 595 -31.46 -8.88 -17.45
C ALA A 595 -32.35 -9.54 -16.38
N VAL A 596 -33.52 -10.07 -16.78
CA VAL A 596 -34.43 -10.78 -15.87
C VAL A 596 -33.77 -12.02 -15.29
N ALA A 597 -33.00 -12.77 -16.09
CA ALA A 597 -32.29 -13.96 -15.62
C ALA A 597 -31.24 -13.61 -14.55
N ALA A 598 -30.44 -12.57 -14.78
CA ALA A 598 -29.42 -12.12 -13.84
C ALA A 598 -30.05 -11.62 -12.52
N TYR A 599 -31.09 -10.77 -12.59
CA TYR A 599 -31.78 -10.26 -11.42
C TYR A 599 -32.51 -11.36 -10.61
N LEU A 600 -33.11 -12.34 -11.28
CA LEU A 600 -33.73 -13.48 -10.60
C LEU A 600 -32.69 -14.38 -9.93
N HIS A 601 -31.56 -14.64 -10.61
CA HIS A 601 -30.47 -15.43 -10.04
C HIS A 601 -29.92 -14.78 -8.77
N LEU A 602 -29.67 -13.47 -8.81
CA LEU A 602 -29.29 -12.66 -7.66
C LEU A 602 -30.29 -12.79 -6.52
N TRP A 603 -31.57 -12.57 -6.79
CA TRP A 603 -32.61 -12.65 -5.76
C TRP A 603 -32.73 -14.05 -5.15
N GLN A 604 -32.67 -15.10 -5.96
CA GLN A 604 -32.82 -16.48 -5.49
C GLN A 604 -31.60 -16.96 -4.70
N THR A 605 -30.40 -16.53 -5.09
CA THR A 605 -29.14 -16.99 -4.50
C THR A 605 -28.77 -16.18 -3.25
N TYR A 606 -29.04 -14.86 -3.27
CA TYR A 606 -28.68 -13.93 -2.19
C TYR A 606 -29.89 -13.13 -1.70
N PRO A 607 -30.97 -13.78 -1.23
CA PRO A 607 -32.24 -13.11 -0.94
C PRO A 607 -32.17 -12.02 0.15
N ASN A 608 -31.14 -12.06 1.00
CA ASN A 608 -30.92 -11.11 2.09
C ASN A 608 -29.96 -9.97 1.72
N SER A 609 -29.39 -9.98 0.50
CA SER A 609 -28.51 -8.90 0.05
C SER A 609 -29.34 -7.66 -0.33
N PRO A 610 -28.88 -6.43 -0.03
CA PRO A 610 -29.50 -5.21 -0.53
C PRO A 610 -29.57 -5.15 -2.06
N TYR A 611 -28.65 -5.80 -2.78
CA TYR A 611 -28.77 -5.96 -4.23
C TYR A 611 -30.00 -6.75 -4.66
N ALA A 612 -30.45 -7.72 -3.86
CA ALA A 612 -31.68 -8.44 -4.15
C ALA A 612 -32.90 -7.53 -4.00
N LEU A 613 -32.90 -6.57 -3.07
CA LEU A 613 -33.93 -5.53 -2.97
C LEU A 613 -33.94 -4.64 -4.21
N MET A 614 -32.76 -4.17 -4.64
CA MET A 614 -32.63 -3.36 -5.86
C MET A 614 -33.11 -4.12 -7.11
N ALA A 615 -32.78 -5.42 -7.22
CA ALA A 615 -33.25 -6.30 -8.28
C ALA A 615 -34.78 -6.52 -8.24
N GLN A 616 -35.34 -6.73 -7.05
CA GLN A 616 -36.80 -6.87 -6.87
C GLN A 616 -37.57 -5.62 -7.31
N ALA A 617 -37.04 -4.43 -7.05
CA ALA A 617 -37.65 -3.16 -7.47
C ALA A 617 -37.82 -3.06 -9.00
N LYS A 618 -37.09 -3.88 -9.76
CA LYS A 618 -37.11 -3.92 -11.23
C LYS A 618 -37.92 -5.08 -11.81
N LEU A 619 -38.43 -6.00 -10.97
CA LEU A 619 -39.08 -7.23 -11.42
C LEU A 619 -40.55 -7.31 -11.01
N GLN A 620 -41.41 -7.73 -11.96
CA GLN A 620 -42.80 -8.07 -11.67
C GLN A 620 -43.14 -9.49 -12.19
N PRO A 621 -43.89 -10.30 -11.42
CA PRO A 621 -44.34 -11.61 -11.89
C PRO A 621 -45.20 -11.48 -13.15
N VAL A 622 -45.09 -12.47 -14.04
CA VAL A 622 -46.01 -12.59 -15.19
C VAL A 622 -47.25 -13.33 -14.67
N PRO A 623 -48.47 -12.80 -14.88
CA PRO A 623 -49.71 -13.41 -14.38
C PRO A 623 -49.94 -14.86 -14.80
#